data_AF-A0A9P5KZ84-F1
#
_entry.id   AF-A0A9P5KZ84-F1
#
_cell.length_a   1.000
_cell.length_b   1.000
_cell.length_c   1.000
_cell.angle_alpha   90.00
_cell.angle_beta   90.00
_cell.angle_gamma   90.00
#
_symmetry.space_group_name_H-M   'P 1'
#
loop_
_entity.id
_entity.type
_entity.pdbx_description
1 polymer ?
#
loop_
_entity_poly.entity_id
_entity_poly.type
_entity_poly.pdbx_seq_one_letter_code
_entity_poly.pdbx_strand_id
1 'polypeptide(L)'
;MAEASAVAPPPPKSNKEKKKEWCAAVKKGKRERKKARRTRIDAIFNDLLNKYNAMGSADQSAADCADAIRVLRETAEALGEERNPHTHVKKK
;
A
#
# COMPACT_ATOMS: atom_id res chain seq x y z
N MET A 1 18.86 28.23 45.61
CA MET A 1 18.32 29.03 44.48
C MET A 1 18.34 28.17 43.22
N ALA A 2 17.20 27.60 42.85
CA ALA A 2 16.94 27.06 41.51
C ALA A 2 15.40 26.96 41.38
N GLU A 3 14.76 28.06 40.97
CA GLU A 3 13.35 28.04 40.55
C GLU A 3 13.26 27.17 39.29
N ALA A 4 12.58 26.03 39.41
CA ALA A 4 12.10 25.29 38.27
C ALA A 4 11.03 26.15 37.58
N SER A 5 11.46 26.86 36.54
CA SER A 5 10.63 27.67 35.66
C SER A 5 9.38 26.90 35.25
N ALA A 6 8.24 27.29 35.82
CA ALA A 6 6.93 26.79 35.46
C ALA A 6 6.61 27.25 34.04
N VAL A 7 6.93 26.42 33.06
CA VAL A 7 6.49 26.61 31.67
C VAL A 7 4.96 26.59 31.67
N ALA A 8 4.36 27.76 31.49
CA ALA A 8 2.92 27.90 31.35
C ALA A 8 2.40 26.98 30.22
N PRO A 9 1.26 26.30 30.40
CA PRO A 9 0.69 25.44 29.36
C PRO A 9 0.45 26.27 28.09
N PRO A 10 0.77 25.74 26.90
CA PRO A 10 0.60 26.47 25.65
C PRO A 10 -0.85 26.92 25.49
N PRO A 11 -1.09 28.15 24.99
CA PRO A 11 -2.44 28.67 24.85
C PRO A 11 -3.28 27.74 23.95
N PRO A 12 -4.58 27.56 24.26
CA PRO A 12 -5.44 26.68 23.49
C PRO A 12 -5.52 27.18 22.04
N LYS A 13 -5.10 26.31 21.11
CA LYS A 13 -5.07 26.61 19.67
C LYS A 13 -6.42 27.11 19.18
N SER A 14 -6.39 28.16 18.34
CA SER A 14 -7.59 28.68 17.71
C SER A 14 -8.25 27.65 16.79
N ASN A 15 -9.57 27.75 16.58
CA ASN A 15 -10.29 26.84 15.68
C ASN A 15 -9.72 26.85 14.25
N LYS A 16 -9.14 27.97 13.81
CA LYS A 16 -8.48 28.11 12.51
C LYS A 16 -7.20 27.27 12.42
N GLU A 17 -6.41 27.24 13.48
CA GLU A 17 -5.18 26.42 13.56
C GLU A 17 -5.52 24.93 13.63
N LYS A 18 -6.50 24.55 14.45
CA LYS A 18 -7.00 23.17 14.51
C LYS A 18 -7.47 22.67 13.14
N LYS A 19 -8.17 23.50 12.36
CA LYS A 19 -8.62 23.16 11.00
C LYS A 19 -7.46 23.00 10.02
N LYS A 20 -6.40 23.81 10.13
CA LYS A 20 -5.19 23.68 9.30
C LYS A 20 -4.44 22.38 9.60
N GLU A 21 -4.26 22.06 10.88
CA GLU A 21 -3.61 20.82 11.32
C GLU A 21 -4.38 19.59 10.88
N TRP A 22 -5.71 19.60 11.05
CA TRP A 22 -6.57 18.51 10.59
C TRP A 22 -6.49 18.33 9.06
N CYS A 23 -6.56 19.42 8.28
CA CYS A 23 -6.45 19.34 6.82
C CYS A 23 -5.08 18.79 6.36
N ALA A 24 -4.00 19.20 7.03
CA ALA A 24 -2.66 18.69 6.77
C ALA A 24 -2.56 17.18 7.11
N ALA A 25 -3.12 16.76 8.25
CA ALA A 25 -3.15 15.36 8.66
C ALA A 25 -3.93 14.49 7.66
N VAL A 26 -5.09 14.97 7.18
CA VAL A 26 -5.88 14.27 6.15
C VAL A 26 -5.11 14.13 4.84
N LYS A 27 -4.44 15.19 4.38
CA LYS A 27 -3.60 15.15 3.16
C LYS A 27 -2.44 14.17 3.32
N LYS A 28 -1.75 14.20 4.47
CA LYS A 28 -0.67 13.26 4.79
C LYS A 28 -1.19 11.81 4.78
N GLY A 29 -2.31 11.53 5.46
CA GLY A 29 -2.93 10.21 5.47
C GLY A 29 -3.36 9.72 4.07
N LYS A 30 -3.83 10.61 3.18
CA LYS A 30 -4.12 10.26 1.78
C LYS A 30 -2.84 9.91 1.01
N ARG A 31 -1.73 10.63 1.24
CA ARG A 31 -0.44 10.36 0.61
C ARG A 31 0.13 9.02 1.06
N GLU A 32 0.11 8.73 2.37
CA GLU A 32 0.59 7.46 2.91
C GLU A 32 -0.22 6.28 2.39
N ARG A 33 -1.56 6.38 2.32
CA ARG A 33 -2.39 5.34 1.71
C ARG A 33 -2.02 5.06 0.26
N LYS A 34 -1.77 6.10 -0.55
CA LYS A 34 -1.30 5.94 -1.93
C LYS A 34 0.08 5.29 -2.00
N LYS A 35 0.99 5.65 -1.10
CA LYS A 35 2.34 5.06 -1.03
C LYS A 35 2.27 3.58 -0.68
N ALA A 36 1.55 3.23 0.39
CA ALA A 36 1.35 1.84 0.81
C ALA A 36 0.70 0.98 -0.28
N ARG A 37 -0.26 1.55 -1.03
CA ARG A 37 -0.86 0.89 -2.20
C ARG A 37 0.16 0.63 -3.31
N ARG A 38 0.99 1.62 -3.66
CA ARG A 38 2.07 1.42 -4.65
C ARG A 38 3.03 0.33 -4.22
N THR A 39 3.48 0.35 -2.96
CA THR A 39 4.36 -0.68 -2.41
C THR A 39 3.75 -2.09 -2.51
N ARG A 40 2.44 -2.24 -2.28
CA ARG A 40 1.74 -3.53 -2.48
C ARG A 40 1.74 -3.97 -3.95
N ILE A 41 1.41 -3.05 -4.87
CA ILE A 41 1.44 -3.31 -6.31
C ILE A 41 2.84 -3.74 -6.76
N ASP A 42 3.88 -3.02 -6.33
CA ASP A 42 5.27 -3.33 -6.68
C ASP A 42 5.69 -4.71 -6.16
N ALA A 43 5.29 -5.07 -4.92
CA ALA A 43 5.57 -6.38 -4.35
C ALA A 43 4.89 -7.52 -5.14
N ILE A 44 3.62 -7.37 -5.50
CA ILE A 44 2.87 -8.35 -6.30
C ILE A 44 3.50 -8.49 -7.70
N PHE A 45 3.88 -7.39 -8.32
CA PHE A 45 4.53 -7.41 -9.64
C PHE A 45 5.90 -8.10 -9.60
N ASN A 46 6.72 -7.82 -8.58
CA ASN A 46 8.02 -8.47 -8.42
C ASN A 46 7.88 -9.98 -8.17
N ASP A 47 6.90 -10.40 -7.37
CA ASP A 47 6.60 -11.82 -7.16
C ASP A 47 6.20 -12.52 -8.47
N LEU A 48 5.36 -11.86 -9.28
CA LEU A 48 4.96 -12.36 -10.60
C LEU A 48 6.17 -12.49 -11.54
N LEU A 49 7.05 -11.49 -11.57
CA LEU A 49 8.28 -11.51 -12.37
C LEU A 49 9.22 -12.65 -11.93
N ASN A 50 9.39 -12.85 -10.62
CA ASN A 50 10.22 -13.91 -10.07
C ASN A 50 9.70 -15.30 -10.46
N LYS A 51 8.38 -15.51 -10.33
CA LYS A 51 7.72 -16.77 -10.73
C LYS A 51 7.84 -17.04 -12.23
N TYR A 52 7.68 -16.00 -13.05
CA TYR A 52 7.87 -16.11 -14.50
C TYR A 52 9.31 -16.48 -14.87
N ASN A 53 10.30 -15.84 -14.25
CA ASN A 53 11.71 -16.15 -14.47
C ASN A 53 12.06 -17.58 -14.01
N ALA A 54 11.50 -18.03 -12.89
CA ALA A 54 11.67 -19.41 -12.42
C ALA A 54 11.11 -20.42 -13.45
N MET A 55 9.98 -20.11 -14.07
CA MET A 55 9.36 -20.96 -15.10
C MET A 55 10.19 -21.09 -16.38
N GLY A 56 10.92 -20.04 -16.77
CA GLY A 56 11.83 -20.08 -17.91
C GLY A 56 13.13 -20.87 -17.68
N SER A 57 13.33 -21.43 -16.48
CA SER A 57 14.50 -22.26 -16.16
C SER A 57 14.28 -23.68 -16.67
N ALA A 58 15.26 -24.22 -17.41
CA ALA A 58 15.13 -25.39 -18.29
C ALA A 58 14.78 -26.75 -17.61
N ASP A 59 14.63 -26.79 -16.28
CA ASP A 59 14.46 -28.02 -15.49
C ASP A 59 13.02 -28.27 -14.99
N GLN A 60 12.02 -27.51 -15.45
CA GLN A 60 10.64 -27.67 -14.96
C GLN A 60 9.85 -28.75 -15.69
N SER A 61 9.20 -29.64 -14.92
CA SER A 61 8.28 -30.62 -15.49
C SER A 61 7.00 -29.93 -16.01
N ALA A 62 6.28 -30.60 -16.91
CA ALA A 62 5.01 -30.07 -17.43
C ALA A 62 3.96 -29.83 -16.32
N ALA A 63 4.01 -30.59 -15.22
CA ALA A 63 3.15 -30.39 -14.05
C ALA A 63 3.54 -29.13 -13.27
N ASP A 64 4.83 -28.89 -13.07
CA ASP A 64 5.35 -27.69 -12.41
C ASP A 64 5.00 -26.43 -13.21
N CYS A 65 5.07 -26.51 -14.54
CA CYS A 65 4.63 -25.44 -15.44
C CYS A 65 3.13 -25.13 -15.29
N ALA A 66 2.27 -26.14 -15.18
CA ALA A 66 0.82 -25.93 -15.02
C ALA A 66 0.47 -25.24 -13.70
N ASP A 67 1.10 -25.66 -12.59
CA ASP A 67 0.92 -25.01 -11.29
C ASP A 67 1.48 -23.59 -11.28
N ALA A 68 2.64 -23.36 -11.89
CA ALA A 68 3.23 -22.04 -11.99
C ALA A 68 2.37 -21.08 -12.86
N ILE A 69 1.75 -21.55 -13.93
CA ILE A 69 0.79 -20.77 -14.74
C ILE A 69 -0.44 -20.38 -13.90
N ARG A 70 -0.98 -21.31 -13.11
CA ARG A 70 -2.11 -21.03 -12.21
C ARG A 70 -1.76 -19.95 -11.20
N VAL A 71 -0.61 -20.07 -10.54
CA VAL A 71 -0.14 -19.09 -9.55
C VAL A 71 0.12 -17.72 -10.19
N LEU A 72 0.67 -17.67 -11.40
CA LEU A 72 0.84 -16.40 -12.15
C LEU A 72 -0.51 -15.73 -12.44
N ARG A 73 -1.53 -16.50 -12.82
CA ARG A 73 -2.87 -15.98 -13.07
C ARG A 73 -3.50 -15.41 -11.79
N GLU A 74 -3.46 -16.14 -10.69
CA GLU A 74 -3.98 -15.68 -9.39
C GLU A 74 -3.28 -14.39 -8.92
N THR A 75 -1.95 -14.33 -9.11
CA THR A 75 -1.14 -13.15 -8.73
C THR A 75 -1.44 -11.94 -9.64
N ALA A 76 -1.69 -12.17 -10.93
CA ALA A 76 -2.12 -11.13 -11.88
C ALA A 76 -3.52 -10.58 -11.57
N GLU A 77 -4.44 -11.43 -11.13
CA GLU A 77 -5.77 -11.00 -10.67
C GLU A 77 -5.67 -10.11 -9.42
N ALA A 78 -4.88 -10.52 -8.42
CA ALA A 78 -4.62 -9.70 -7.23
C ALA A 78 -4.01 -8.32 -7.58
N LEU A 79 -3.11 -8.28 -8.58
CA LEU A 79 -2.57 -7.03 -9.10
C LEU A 79 -3.66 -6.16 -9.75
N GLY A 80 -4.57 -6.78 -10.51
CA GLY A 80 -5.72 -6.12 -11.11
C GLY A 80 -6.64 -5.47 -10.09
N GLU A 81 -6.97 -6.21 -9.03
CA GLU A 81 -7.79 -5.73 -7.91
C GLU A 81 -7.12 -4.57 -7.16
N GLU A 82 -5.85 -4.69 -6.81
CA GLU A 82 -5.13 -3.62 -6.10
C GLU A 82 -4.90 -2.39 -7.02
N ARG A 83 -4.70 -2.57 -8.34
CA ARG A 83 -4.57 -1.48 -9.31
C ARG A 83 -5.91 -0.82 -9.65
N ASN A 84 -7.02 -1.54 -9.50
CA ASN A 84 -8.34 -1.00 -9.73
C ASN A 84 -9.37 -1.50 -8.69
N PRO A 85 -9.34 -0.96 -7.47
CA PRO A 85 -10.24 -1.41 -6.40
C PRO A 85 -11.71 -1.07 -6.65
N HIS A 86 -12.03 -0.32 -7.71
CA HIS A 86 -13.39 0.12 -8.03
C HIS A 86 -14.05 -0.74 -9.13
N THR A 87 -13.31 -1.59 -9.84
CA THR A 87 -13.88 -2.44 -10.91
C THR A 87 -14.59 -3.69 -10.41
N HIS A 88 -14.29 -4.16 -9.19
CA HIS A 88 -14.92 -5.34 -8.60
C HIS A 88 -16.15 -5.02 -7.76
N VAL A 89 -16.55 -3.74 -7.67
CA VAL A 89 -17.86 -3.36 -7.13
C VAL A 89 -18.91 -3.69 -8.20
N LYS A 90 -19.20 -4.98 -8.39
CA LYS A 90 -20.45 -5.40 -9.05
C LYS A 90 -21.57 -4.76 -8.24
N LYS A 91 -22.22 -3.76 -8.83
CA LYS A 91 -23.48 -3.21 -8.32
C LYS A 91 -24.44 -4.39 -8.17
N LYS A 92 -24.89 -4.65 -6.95
CA LYS A 92 -26.05 -5.51 -6.68
C LYS A 92 -27.31 -4.84 -7.21
#